data_AF-A0A7Z9IBH6-F1
#
_entry.id   AF-A0A7Z9IBH6-F1
#
_cell.length_a   1.000
_cell.length_b   1.000
_cell.length_c   1.000
_cell.angle_alpha   90.00
_cell.angle_beta   90.00
_cell.angle_gamma   90.00
#
_symmetry.space_group_name_H-M   'P 1'
#
loop_
_entity.id
_entity.type
_entity.pdbx_description
1 polymer ?
#
loop_
_entity_poly.entity_id
_entity_poly.type
_entity_poly.pdbx_seq_one_letter_code
_entity_poly.pdbx_strand_id
1 'polypeptide(L)'
;EWIVRGVPSQHRFEGKVYVLTGGRTHSAASAICTRLKEHDSAVFIGEETGGVEGVFTAGTTLYYELPNTGVELAVPILKYNNLAKMPKDAGRGIVPNHKVSIRPEDLVSGEDRVLDFTLELIEDHE
;
A
#
# COMPACT_ATOMS: atom_id res chain seq x y z
N GLU A 1 10.29 -20.68 -13.39
CA GLU A 1 9.75 -19.45 -12.77
C GLU A 1 8.28 -19.33 -13.14
N TRP A 2 7.36 -19.22 -12.16
CA TRP A 2 5.90 -19.16 -12.40
C TRP A 2 5.33 -17.74 -12.32
N ILE A 3 6.20 -16.73 -12.19
CA ILE A 3 5.78 -15.33 -12.20
C ILE A 3 5.60 -14.94 -13.67
N VAL A 4 4.34 -14.80 -14.10
CA VAL A 4 4.02 -14.22 -15.40
C VAL A 4 4.54 -12.78 -15.39
N ARG A 5 5.61 -12.51 -16.15
CA ARG A 5 6.00 -11.14 -16.46
C ARG A 5 4.94 -10.58 -17.40
N GLY A 6 4.00 -9.80 -16.86
CA GLY A 6 2.97 -9.15 -17.65
C GLY A 6 3.60 -8.26 -18.72
N VAL A 7 3.12 -8.35 -19.95
CA VAL A 7 3.47 -7.41 -21.02
C VAL A 7 2.77 -6.08 -20.70
N PRO A 8 3.48 -4.95 -20.61
CA PRO A 8 2.85 -3.65 -20.36
C PRO A 8 1.79 -3.32 -21.42
N SER A 9 0.70 -2.68 -21.00
CA SER A 9 -0.33 -2.19 -21.91
C SER A 9 0.27 -1.21 -22.94
N GLN A 10 -0.27 -1.21 -24.16
CA GLN A 10 0.02 -0.18 -25.16
C GLN A 10 -0.42 1.22 -24.70
N HIS A 11 -1.35 1.30 -23.75
CA HIS A 11 -1.84 2.54 -23.16
C HIS A 11 -1.32 2.75 -21.72
N ARG A 12 -0.11 2.26 -21.41
CA ARG A 12 0.49 2.51 -20.10
C ARG A 12 0.77 4.00 -19.93
N PHE A 13 0.63 4.49 -18.71
CA PHE A 13 1.08 5.82 -18.34
C PHE A 13 2.61 5.85 -18.35
N GLU A 14 3.20 6.85 -19.03
CA GLU A 14 4.66 6.99 -19.16
C GLU A 14 5.24 8.07 -18.24
N GLY A 15 4.39 8.83 -17.55
CA GLY A 15 4.79 9.86 -16.62
C GLY A 15 5.19 9.32 -15.25
N LYS A 16 5.51 10.26 -14.35
CA LYS A 16 5.85 9.98 -12.95
C LYS A 16 4.56 9.71 -12.16
N VAL A 17 4.56 8.66 -11.34
CA VAL A 17 3.38 8.23 -10.59
C VAL A 17 3.53 8.70 -9.15
N TYR A 18 2.62 9.57 -8.69
CA TYR A 18 2.55 9.99 -7.30
C TYR A 18 1.45 9.18 -6.60
N VAL A 19 1.80 8.53 -5.49
CA VAL A 19 0.92 7.61 -4.77
C VAL A 19 0.65 8.16 -3.38
N LEU A 20 -0.56 8.65 -3.16
CA LEU A 20 -1.01 9.14 -1.86
C LEU A 20 -1.41 7.95 -1.00
N THR A 21 -0.84 7.86 0.19
CA THR A 21 -0.98 6.70 1.08
C THR A 21 -1.23 7.11 2.52
N GLY A 22 -1.85 6.22 3.28
CA GLY A 22 -1.94 6.36 4.73
C GLY A 22 -2.18 5.03 5.43
N GLY A 23 -2.36 5.05 6.75
CA GLY A 23 -2.54 3.82 7.56
C GLY A 23 -3.75 2.97 7.16
N ARG A 24 -4.72 3.54 6.43
CA ARG A 24 -5.88 2.82 5.87
C ARG A 24 -5.62 2.21 4.49
N THR A 25 -4.50 2.53 3.84
CA THR A 25 -4.07 1.89 2.60
C THR A 25 -3.61 0.47 2.91
N HIS A 26 -4.53 -0.49 2.90
CA HIS A 26 -4.25 -1.88 3.28
C HIS A 26 -4.82 -2.90 2.29
N SER A 27 -4.57 -4.19 2.54
CA SER A 27 -5.06 -5.30 1.70
C SER A 27 -4.55 -5.18 0.26
N ALA A 28 -5.41 -5.30 -0.76
CA ALA A 28 -5.01 -5.18 -2.16
C ALA A 28 -4.28 -3.85 -2.46
N ALA A 29 -4.61 -2.78 -1.74
CA ALA A 29 -3.95 -1.48 -1.89
C ALA A 29 -2.48 -1.52 -1.46
N SER A 30 -2.14 -2.21 -0.37
CA SER A 30 -0.73 -2.36 0.03
C SER A 30 0.03 -3.27 -0.95
N ALA A 31 -0.62 -4.30 -1.49
CA ALA A 31 0.00 -5.20 -2.47
C ALA A 31 0.36 -4.48 -3.79
N ILE A 32 -0.50 -3.61 -4.32
CA ILE A 32 -0.17 -2.80 -5.50
C ILE A 32 0.92 -1.78 -5.17
N CYS A 33 0.89 -1.16 -3.98
CA CYS A 33 1.94 -0.26 -3.54
C CYS A 33 3.31 -0.98 -3.49
N THR A 34 3.38 -2.24 -3.06
CA THR A 34 4.63 -3.01 -3.07
C THR A 34 5.18 -3.13 -4.48
N ARG A 35 4.31 -3.42 -5.46
CA ARG A 35 4.71 -3.52 -6.87
C ARG A 35 5.15 -2.18 -7.46
N LEU A 36 4.46 -1.11 -7.11
CA LEU A 36 4.84 0.23 -7.54
C LEU A 36 6.19 0.64 -6.95
N LYS A 37 6.50 0.25 -5.71
CA LYS A 37 7.81 0.50 -5.08
C LYS A 37 8.97 -0.26 -5.72
N GLU A 38 8.70 -1.41 -6.35
CA GLU A 38 9.70 -2.11 -7.18
C GLU A 38 10.02 -1.35 -8.48
N HIS A 39 9.33 -0.24 -8.78
CA HIS A 39 9.52 0.59 -9.97
C HIS A 39 10.01 2.00 -9.58
N ASP A 40 11.13 2.45 -10.18
CA ASP A 40 11.81 3.70 -9.80
C ASP A 40 11.01 5.00 -10.06
N SER A 41 9.86 4.91 -10.74
CA SER A 41 9.04 6.07 -11.10
C SER A 41 7.91 6.40 -10.12
N ALA A 42 7.70 5.57 -9.08
CA ALA A 42 6.65 5.80 -8.09
C ALA A 42 7.17 6.62 -6.90
N VAL A 43 6.48 7.71 -6.55
CA VAL A 43 6.76 8.54 -5.38
C VAL A 43 5.59 8.46 -4.41
N PHE A 44 5.85 7.95 -3.21
CA PHE A 44 4.88 7.77 -2.15
C PHE A 44 4.81 8.99 -1.23
N ILE A 45 3.61 9.50 -0.99
CA ILE A 45 3.34 10.70 -0.20
C ILE A 45 2.27 10.37 0.84
N GLY A 46 2.39 10.94 2.04
CA GLY A 46 1.41 10.77 3.12
C GLY A 46 1.96 9.99 4.30
N GLU A 47 1.30 8.92 4.71
CA GLU A 47 1.71 8.08 5.84
C GLU A 47 1.99 6.64 5.42
N GLU A 48 2.66 5.89 6.30
CA GLU A 48 2.95 4.47 6.07
C GLU A 48 1.67 3.67 5.82
N THR A 49 1.71 2.79 4.82
CA THR A 49 0.56 1.94 4.47
C THR A 49 0.20 0.96 5.59
N GLY A 50 -1.08 0.63 5.72
CA GLY A 50 -1.54 -0.40 6.64
C GLY A 50 -1.24 -1.79 6.11
N GLY A 51 -0.42 -2.57 6.82
CA GLY A 51 -0.08 -3.94 6.42
C GLY A 51 1.43 -4.15 6.39
N VAL A 52 1.87 -5.18 5.65
CA VAL A 52 3.30 -5.50 5.51
C VAL A 52 3.69 -5.46 4.04
N GLU A 53 4.74 -4.69 3.72
CA GLU A 53 5.23 -4.49 2.36
C GLU A 53 5.52 -5.83 1.66
N GLY A 54 6.21 -6.73 2.34
CA GLY A 54 6.70 -7.97 1.73
C GLY A 54 5.73 -9.15 1.74
N VAL A 55 4.64 -9.11 2.53
CA VAL A 55 3.78 -10.28 2.74
C VAL A 55 2.31 -9.90 2.96
N PHE A 56 1.41 -10.76 2.51
CA PHE A 56 -0.02 -10.66 2.86
C PHE A 56 -0.63 -12.05 2.99
N THR A 57 -1.76 -12.15 3.69
CA THR A 57 -2.41 -13.42 4.04
C THR A 57 -3.85 -13.50 3.54
N ALA A 58 -4.12 -12.93 2.36
CA ALA A 58 -5.45 -12.97 1.73
C ALA A 58 -5.71 -14.31 1.02
N GLY A 59 -6.75 -14.38 0.19
CA GLY A 59 -7.11 -15.60 -0.55
C GLY A 59 -7.98 -16.51 0.29
N THR A 60 -7.43 -17.65 0.73
CA THR A 60 -8.20 -18.66 1.46
C THR A 60 -8.21 -18.38 2.97
N THR A 61 -9.41 -18.23 3.51
CA THR A 61 -9.66 -18.07 4.94
C THR A 61 -10.45 -19.27 5.44
N LEU A 62 -9.95 -19.93 6.50
CA LEU A 62 -10.69 -20.93 7.25
C LEU A 62 -11.66 -20.20 8.18
N TYR A 63 -12.95 -20.42 7.99
CA TYR A 63 -13.98 -19.99 8.93
C TYR A 63 -14.31 -21.16 9.84
N TYR A 64 -14.22 -20.95 11.16
CA TYR A 64 -14.46 -21.98 12.17
C TYR A 64 -15.34 -21.43 13.28
N GLU A 65 -16.50 -22.03 13.48
CA GLU A 65 -17.41 -21.68 14.58
C GLU A 65 -16.98 -22.40 15.87
N LEU A 66 -16.76 -21.64 16.94
CA LEU A 66 -16.38 -22.21 18.24
C LEU A 66 -17.56 -22.97 18.87
N PRO A 67 -17.37 -24.24 19.28
CA PRO A 67 -18.48 -25.14 19.61
C PRO A 67 -19.28 -24.76 20.86
N ASN A 68 -18.72 -23.93 21.74
CA ASN A 68 -19.36 -23.56 23.01
C ASN A 68 -19.82 -22.11 23.06
N THR A 69 -19.30 -21.23 22.18
CA THR A 69 -19.63 -19.80 22.19
C THR A 69 -20.36 -19.34 20.93
N GLY A 70 -20.30 -20.11 19.84
CA GLY A 70 -20.83 -19.73 18.53
C GLY A 70 -20.06 -18.58 17.85
N VAL A 71 -18.92 -18.16 18.41
CA VAL A 71 -18.08 -17.13 17.79
C VAL A 71 -17.38 -17.73 16.57
N GLU A 72 -17.51 -17.07 15.42
CA GLU A 72 -16.79 -17.44 14.19
C GLU A 72 -15.38 -16.86 14.21
N LEU A 73 -14.39 -17.73 13.96
CA LEU A 73 -13.01 -17.36 13.73
C LEU A 73 -12.72 -17.32 12.23
N ALA A 74 -12.14 -16.21 11.76
CA ALA A 74 -11.58 -16.09 10.43
C ALA A 74 -10.06 -16.23 10.50
N VAL A 75 -9.53 -17.39 10.06
CA VAL A 75 -8.10 -17.69 10.12
C VAL A 75 -7.54 -17.74 8.69
N PRO A 76 -6.67 -16.80 8.29
CA PRO A 76 -6.01 -16.89 7.00
C PRO A 76 -5.00 -18.04 7.02
N ILE A 77 -5.11 -18.95 6.05
CA ILE A 77 -4.26 -20.17 5.99
C ILE A 77 -3.22 -20.12 4.88
N LEU A 78 -3.20 -19.04 4.09
CA LEU A 78 -2.20 -18.81 3.04
C LEU A 78 -1.36 -17.59 3.37
N LYS A 79 -0.07 -17.67 3.05
CA LYS A 79 0.88 -16.56 3.08
C LYS A 79 1.45 -16.37 1.68
N TYR A 80 1.28 -15.17 1.14
CA TYR A 80 1.89 -14.75 -0.11
C TYR A 80 3.12 -13.90 0.19
N ASN A 81 4.25 -14.24 -0.42
CA ASN A 81 5.43 -13.38 -0.43
C ASN A 81 5.37 -12.50 -1.67
N ASN A 82 5.25 -11.19 -1.45
CA ASN A 82 5.20 -10.22 -2.52
C ASN A 82 6.58 -9.82 -3.05
N LEU A 83 7.64 -10.06 -2.28
CA LEU A 83 9.00 -9.72 -2.67
C LEU A 83 9.85 -10.98 -2.74
N ALA A 84 10.75 -11.03 -3.72
CA ALA A 84 11.73 -12.12 -3.82
C ALA A 84 12.67 -12.14 -2.60
N LYS A 85 12.94 -10.97 -2.01
CA LYS A 85 13.71 -10.81 -0.79
C LYS A 85 13.00 -9.83 0.14
N MET A 86 12.88 -10.21 1.41
CA MET A 86 12.27 -9.33 2.42
C MET A 86 13.15 -8.10 2.70
N PRO A 87 12.54 -6.92 2.94
CA PRO A 87 13.25 -5.74 3.42
C PRO A 87 13.92 -6.00 4.78
N LYS A 88 14.96 -5.23 5.10
CA LYS A 88 15.63 -5.31 6.42
C LYS A 88 14.67 -5.00 7.57
N ASP A 89 13.78 -4.03 7.36
CA ASP A 89 12.78 -3.61 8.34
C ASP A 89 11.47 -4.40 8.14
N ALA A 90 11.55 -5.72 8.21
CA ALA A 90 10.40 -6.60 8.02
C ALA A 90 9.28 -6.31 9.05
N GLY A 91 8.03 -6.48 8.63
CA GLY A 91 6.85 -6.24 9.46
C GLY A 91 6.26 -4.83 9.36
N ARG A 92 6.87 -3.97 8.54
CA ARG A 92 6.38 -2.63 8.23
C ARG A 92 5.62 -2.56 6.91
N GLY A 93 4.78 -1.55 6.81
CA GLY A 93 4.14 -1.14 5.56
C GLY A 93 5.14 -0.43 4.65
N ILE A 94 4.62 0.21 3.62
CA ILE A 94 5.44 1.02 2.70
C ILE A 94 5.60 2.38 3.33
N VAL A 95 6.84 2.70 3.68
CA VAL A 95 7.23 4.01 4.18
C VAL A 95 7.19 5.01 3.03
N PRO A 96 6.50 6.16 3.18
CA PRO A 96 6.41 7.15 2.12
C PRO A 96 7.78 7.81 1.87
N ASN A 97 8.01 8.27 0.64
CA ASN A 97 9.15 9.13 0.30
C ASN A 97 9.01 10.49 0.98
N HIS A 98 7.80 11.04 1.00
CA HIS A 98 7.46 12.30 1.68
C HIS A 98 6.39 12.05 2.74
N LYS A 99 6.77 12.16 4.01
CA LYS A 99 5.83 12.00 5.11
C LYS A 99 4.98 13.26 5.27
N VAL A 100 3.67 13.12 5.07
CA VAL A 100 2.67 14.19 5.26
C VAL A 100 1.54 13.62 6.10
N SER A 101 1.43 14.05 7.35
CA SER A 101 0.37 13.62 8.26
C SER A 101 -0.75 14.66 8.30
N ILE A 102 -1.99 14.19 8.26
CA ILE A 102 -3.19 15.01 8.45
C ILE A 102 -3.20 15.58 9.86
N ARG A 103 -3.44 16.88 10.00
CA ARG A 103 -3.61 17.56 11.29
C ARG A 103 -5.10 17.79 11.58
N PRO A 104 -5.50 17.95 12.86
CA PRO A 104 -6.88 18.26 13.19
C PRO A 104 -7.41 19.53 12.51
N GLU A 105 -6.56 20.53 12.29
CA GLU A 105 -6.96 21.78 11.64
C GLU A 105 -7.37 21.57 10.18
N ASP A 106 -6.72 20.64 9.48
CA ASP A 106 -7.00 20.28 8.08
C ASP A 106 -8.42 19.72 7.95
N LEU A 107 -8.83 18.91 8.93
CA LEU A 107 -10.17 18.33 8.98
C LEU A 107 -11.24 19.40 9.24
N VAL A 108 -10.89 20.45 9.98
CA VAL A 108 -11.80 21.56 10.27
C VAL A 108 -11.92 22.51 9.08
N SER A 109 -10.81 22.80 8.40
CA SER A 109 -10.78 23.69 7.22
C SER A 109 -11.24 23.01 5.94
N GLY A 110 -11.20 21.67 5.87
CA GLY A 110 -11.42 20.90 4.65
C GLY A 110 -10.22 20.88 3.71
N GLU A 111 -9.02 21.23 4.20
CA GLU A 111 -7.76 21.18 3.45
C GLU A 111 -7.29 19.73 3.30
N ASP A 112 -6.97 19.30 2.09
CA ASP A 112 -6.29 18.03 1.84
C ASP A 112 -4.79 18.30 1.68
N ARG A 113 -4.10 18.41 2.81
CA ARG A 113 -2.67 18.70 2.80
C ARG A 113 -1.84 17.68 2.03
N VAL A 114 -2.25 16.41 1.99
CA VAL A 114 -1.51 15.37 1.27
C VAL A 114 -1.61 15.63 -0.24
N LEU A 115 -2.80 15.99 -0.72
CA LEU A 115 -3.03 16.39 -2.09
C LEU A 115 -2.31 17.70 -2.43
N ASP A 116 -2.46 18.74 -1.61
CA ASP A 116 -1.86 20.06 -1.84
C ASP A 116 -0.34 19.97 -1.94
N PHE A 117 0.30 19.27 -0.98
CA PHE A 117 1.74 18.99 -1.04
C PHE A 117 2.13 18.22 -2.30
N THR A 118 1.28 17.29 -2.76
CA THR A 118 1.56 16.54 -3.98
C THR A 118 1.52 17.42 -5.23
N LEU A 119 0.56 18.35 -5.30
CA LEU A 119 0.46 19.30 -6.41
C LEU A 119 1.63 20.27 -6.43
N GLU A 120 2.01 20.83 -5.28
CA GLU A 120 3.21 21.66 -5.14
C GLU A 120 4.48 20.91 -5.59
N LEU A 121 4.63 19.65 -5.17
CA LEU A 121 5.76 18.80 -5.56
C LEU A 121 5.80 18.53 -7.07
N ILE A 122 4.64 18.45 -7.73
CA ILE A 122 4.56 18.28 -9.17
C ILE A 122 5.05 19.57 -9.86
N GLU A 123 4.55 20.72 -9.45
CA GLU A 123 4.92 22.03 -10.02
C GLU A 123 6.41 22.35 -9.85
N ASP A 124 7.00 22.04 -8.69
CA ASP A 124 8.44 22.26 -8.41
C ASP A 124 9.39 21.36 -9.23
N HIS A 125 8.87 20.28 -9.81
CA HIS A 125 9.62 19.29 -10.57
C HIS A 125 9.29 19.29 -12.08
N GLU A 126 8.43 20.19 -12.55
CA GLU A 126 8.33 20.56 -13.97
C GLU A 126 9.44 21.54 -14.37
#